data_AF-A0A1M3CL99-F1
#
_entry.id   AF-A0A1M3CL99-F1
#
_cell.length_a   1.000
_cell.length_b   1.000
_cell.length_c   1.000
_cell.angle_alpha   90.00
_cell.angle_beta   90.00
_cell.angle_gamma   90.00
#
_symmetry.space_group_name_H-M   'P 1'
#
loop_
_entity.id
_entity.type
_entity.pdbx_description
1 polymer ?
#
loop_
_entity_poly.entity_id
_entity_poly.type
_entity_poly.pdbx_seq_one_letter_code
_entity_poly.pdbx_strand_id
1 'polypeptide(L)'
;MTNIREPVLQPIPILSLRPTQMTVGMREVQEKRQRWRAHQSKKKQAKLLGEHMIPVVLGPDQRHYVIDHHHLARALHEEGVKDILVTIVADLTMVDQDAFWVVLDNRRWVYPYDAKGKRHHFKDIPKSVAGLKDDPFRSLAGELRRVGGYAKDTTPFSEFLWADYLRRRVARKVVEADFAKAMEKALALAKNAEAVYLPGWCGPAPDG
;
A
#
# COMPACT_ATOMS: atom_id res chain seq x y z
N MET A 1 -18.63 -4.18 34.52
CA MET A 1 -17.95 -3.55 33.37
C MET A 1 -16.46 -3.75 33.57
N THR A 2 -15.89 -4.76 32.93
CA THR A 2 -14.45 -5.03 33.00
C THR A 2 -13.73 -3.91 32.27
N ASN A 3 -12.91 -3.16 33.01
CA ASN A 3 -11.90 -2.29 32.43
C ASN A 3 -11.04 -3.14 31.49
N ILE A 4 -11.18 -2.96 30.17
CA ILE A 4 -10.33 -3.62 29.18
C ILE A 4 -8.96 -2.92 29.26
N ARG A 5 -8.14 -3.33 30.24
CA ARG A 5 -6.80 -2.78 30.46
C ARG A 5 -5.77 -3.32 29.47
N GLU A 6 -6.12 -4.33 28.69
CA GLU A 6 -5.25 -4.95 27.69
C GLU A 6 -6.03 -5.17 26.40
N PRO A 7 -5.55 -4.66 25.24
CA PRO A 7 -6.18 -4.94 23.96
C PRO A 7 -6.03 -6.44 23.65
N VAL A 8 -7.16 -7.14 23.55
CA VAL A 8 -7.18 -8.54 23.10
C VAL A 8 -6.97 -8.54 21.59
N LEU A 9 -5.77 -8.93 21.15
CA LEU A 9 -5.44 -9.05 19.74
C LEU A 9 -6.02 -10.36 19.19
N GLN A 10 -6.97 -10.25 18.28
CA GLN A 10 -7.56 -11.40 17.59
C GLN A 10 -6.92 -11.58 16.21
N PRO A 11 -6.39 -12.77 15.88
CA PRO A 11 -5.97 -13.08 14.52
C PRO A 11 -7.16 -13.05 13.56
N ILE A 12 -6.98 -12.38 12.43
CA ILE A 12 -7.97 -12.26 11.36
C ILE A 12 -7.47 -13.04 10.13
N PRO A 13 -8.32 -13.88 9.50
CA PRO A 13 -7.95 -14.53 8.25
C PRO A 13 -7.59 -13.50 7.20
N ILE A 14 -6.38 -13.60 6.62
CA ILE A 14 -5.87 -12.63 5.63
C ILE A 14 -6.84 -12.49 4.44
N LEU A 15 -7.49 -13.58 4.04
CA LEU A 15 -8.45 -13.58 2.93
C LEU A 15 -9.77 -12.86 3.25
N SER A 16 -10.09 -12.65 4.53
CA SER A 16 -11.29 -11.92 4.98
C SER A 16 -11.07 -10.40 5.03
N LEU A 17 -9.82 -9.95 5.04
CA LEU A 17 -9.46 -8.54 4.95
C LEU A 17 -10.01 -7.93 3.67
N ARG A 18 -10.64 -6.76 3.78
CA ARG A 18 -11.16 -5.97 2.66
C ARG A 18 -10.12 -4.92 2.26
N PRO A 19 -9.49 -5.03 1.08
CA PRO A 19 -8.65 -3.95 0.55
C PRO A 19 -9.42 -2.63 0.43
N THR A 20 -8.72 -1.52 0.56
CA THR A 20 -9.20 -0.17 0.20
C THR A 20 -8.42 0.40 -1.00
N GLN A 21 -7.63 -0.41 -1.68
CA GLN A 21 -6.97 -0.07 -2.93
C GLN A 21 -7.10 -1.21 -3.94
N MET A 22 -6.94 -0.91 -5.23
CA MET A 22 -7.08 -1.91 -6.30
C MET A 22 -5.75 -2.56 -6.69
N THR A 23 -4.63 -1.86 -6.51
CA THR A 23 -3.33 -2.29 -7.00
C THR A 23 -2.26 -2.29 -5.92
N VAL A 24 -1.20 -3.05 -6.14
CA VAL A 24 0.06 -3.01 -5.40
C VAL A 24 1.21 -3.07 -6.41
N GLY A 25 2.41 -2.71 -6.00
CA GLY A 25 3.60 -2.99 -6.80
C GLY A 25 4.09 -4.41 -6.50
N MET A 26 3.94 -5.34 -7.44
CA MET A 26 4.26 -6.75 -7.19
C MET A 26 5.74 -7.01 -6.92
N ARG A 27 6.66 -6.14 -7.38
CA ARG A 27 8.09 -6.24 -7.01
C ARG A 27 8.29 -6.10 -5.51
N GLU A 28 7.62 -5.12 -4.89
CA GLU A 28 7.69 -4.90 -3.43
C GLU A 28 6.98 -6.03 -2.66
N VAL A 29 5.93 -6.64 -3.23
CA VAL A 29 5.35 -7.88 -2.69
C VAL A 29 6.38 -9.01 -2.69
N GLN A 30 7.08 -9.25 -3.81
CA GLN A 30 8.08 -10.32 -3.90
C GLN A 30 9.25 -10.10 -2.93
N GLU A 31 9.72 -8.87 -2.73
CA GLU A 31 10.75 -8.56 -1.74
C GLU A 31 10.29 -8.87 -0.31
N LYS A 32 9.03 -8.53 0.03
CA LYS A 32 8.45 -8.88 1.34
C LYS A 32 8.34 -10.40 1.53
N ARG A 33 8.03 -11.15 0.46
CA ARG A 33 8.04 -12.62 0.47
C ARG A 33 9.45 -13.18 0.68
N GLN A 34 10.45 -12.65 -0.01
CA GLN A 34 11.85 -13.04 0.21
C GLN A 34 12.29 -12.78 1.64
N ARG A 35 11.96 -11.59 2.18
CA ARG A 35 12.23 -11.23 3.57
C ARG A 35 11.52 -12.18 4.54
N TRP A 36 10.27 -12.56 4.26
CA TRP A 36 9.55 -13.57 5.05
C TRP A 36 10.29 -14.91 5.07
N ARG A 37 10.69 -15.44 3.90
CA ARG A 37 11.41 -16.72 3.77
C ARG A 37 12.79 -16.70 4.43
N ALA A 38 13.46 -15.56 4.47
CA ALA A 38 14.76 -15.41 5.15
C ALA A 38 14.68 -15.66 6.67
N HIS A 39 13.48 -15.60 7.27
CA HIS A 39 13.28 -15.96 8.66
C HIS A 39 13.14 -17.49 8.79
N GLN A 40 14.28 -18.17 8.95
CA GLN A 40 14.40 -19.64 8.93
C GLN A 40 13.71 -20.37 10.09
N SER A 41 13.23 -19.69 11.14
CA SER A 41 12.57 -20.34 12.28
C SER A 41 11.15 -19.85 12.50
N LYS A 42 10.26 -20.77 12.91
CA LYS A 42 8.88 -20.45 13.27
C LYS A 42 8.79 -19.35 14.34
N LYS A 43 9.74 -19.32 15.29
CA LYS A 43 9.81 -18.27 16.32
C LYS A 43 10.05 -16.89 15.72
N LYS A 44 10.95 -16.79 14.74
CA LYS A 44 11.25 -15.53 14.04
C LYS A 44 10.07 -15.06 13.20
N GLN A 45 9.40 -15.98 12.50
CA GLN A 45 8.18 -15.70 11.75
C GLN A 45 7.02 -15.24 12.65
N ALA A 46 6.80 -15.92 13.78
CA ALA A 46 5.80 -15.53 14.77
C ALA A 46 6.08 -14.14 15.35
N LYS A 47 7.34 -13.85 15.68
CA LYS A 47 7.77 -12.51 16.13
C LYS A 47 7.46 -11.46 15.07
N LEU A 48 7.78 -11.73 13.80
CA LEU A 48 7.50 -10.80 12.70
C LEU A 48 5.99 -10.53 12.56
N LEU A 49 5.15 -11.57 12.64
CA LEU A 49 3.68 -11.40 12.60
C LEU A 49 3.16 -10.59 13.80
N GLY A 50 3.76 -10.76 14.99
CA GLY A 50 3.42 -9.98 16.18
C GLY A 50 3.81 -8.50 16.08
N GLU A 51 4.93 -8.20 15.42
CA GLU A 51 5.44 -6.83 15.23
C GLU A 51 4.75 -6.07 14.08
N HIS A 52 4.12 -6.78 13.14
CA HIS A 52 3.57 -6.21 11.91
C HIS A 52 2.06 -6.39 11.80
N MET A 53 1.34 -5.67 12.66
CA MET A 53 -0.12 -5.62 12.64
C MET A 53 -0.60 -4.80 11.44
N ILE A 54 -1.68 -5.25 10.79
CA ILE A 54 -2.28 -4.52 9.67
C ILE A 54 -3.25 -3.46 10.23
N PRO A 55 -3.06 -2.17 9.97
CA PRO A 55 -4.02 -1.16 10.39
C PRO A 55 -5.29 -1.27 9.54
N VAL A 56 -6.44 -1.27 10.22
CA VAL A 56 -7.74 -1.44 9.59
C VAL A 56 -8.76 -0.45 10.15
N VAL A 57 -9.78 -0.17 9.34
CA VAL A 57 -11.05 0.40 9.80
C VAL A 57 -12.05 -0.75 9.94
N LEU A 58 -12.71 -0.84 11.09
CA LEU A 58 -13.83 -1.77 11.27
C LEU A 58 -15.07 -1.11 10.66
N GLY A 59 -15.61 -1.68 9.58
CA GLY A 59 -16.72 -1.10 8.83
C GLY A 59 -18.03 -1.89 8.98
N PRO A 60 -19.02 -1.60 8.11
CA PRO A 60 -20.30 -2.30 8.07
C PRO A 60 -20.12 -3.83 8.02
N ASP A 61 -21.07 -4.57 8.59
CA ASP A 61 -21.03 -6.02 8.79
C ASP A 61 -19.80 -6.53 9.57
N GLN A 62 -19.20 -5.69 10.42
CA GLN A 62 -17.96 -5.99 11.15
C GLN A 62 -16.78 -6.42 10.27
N ARG A 63 -16.68 -5.84 9.06
CA ARG A 63 -15.60 -6.17 8.12
C ARG A 63 -14.37 -5.31 8.39
N HIS A 64 -13.19 -5.91 8.27
CA HIS A 64 -11.90 -5.25 8.48
C HIS A 64 -11.37 -4.68 7.15
N TYR A 65 -11.40 -3.35 7.00
CA TYR A 65 -10.93 -2.65 5.80
C TYR A 65 -9.49 -2.20 5.97
N VAL A 66 -8.58 -2.75 5.18
CA VAL A 66 -7.12 -2.50 5.24
C VAL A 66 -6.82 -1.10 4.73
N ILE A 67 -6.24 -0.23 5.58
CA ILE A 67 -5.91 1.15 5.22
C ILE A 67 -4.42 1.40 4.97
N ASP A 68 -3.56 0.45 5.37
CA ASP A 68 -2.15 0.42 5.00
C ASP A 68 -1.67 -1.04 4.99
N HIS A 69 -0.48 -1.28 4.42
CA HIS A 69 0.23 -2.55 4.39
C HIS A 69 -0.38 -3.61 3.48
N HIS A 70 -1.09 -3.22 2.41
CA HIS A 70 -1.63 -4.15 1.40
C HIS A 70 -0.55 -5.03 0.76
N HIS A 71 0.66 -4.50 0.53
CA HIS A 71 1.78 -5.31 0.03
C HIS A 71 2.20 -6.41 1.00
N LEU A 72 2.18 -6.14 2.31
CA LEU A 72 2.51 -7.14 3.33
C LEU A 72 1.42 -8.21 3.41
N ALA A 73 0.15 -7.79 3.52
CA ALA A 73 -0.97 -8.73 3.56
C ALA A 73 -1.00 -9.62 2.30
N ARG A 74 -0.74 -9.05 1.12
CA ARG A 74 -0.60 -9.78 -0.13
C ARG A 74 0.59 -10.75 -0.11
N ALA A 75 1.75 -10.31 0.35
CA ALA A 75 2.94 -11.16 0.43
C ALA A 75 2.72 -12.36 1.35
N LEU A 76 2.16 -12.14 2.54
CA LEU A 76 1.89 -13.20 3.51
C LEU A 76 0.85 -14.20 3.00
N HIS A 77 -0.18 -13.71 2.30
CA HIS A 77 -1.13 -14.59 1.61
C HIS A 77 -0.41 -15.51 0.59
N GLU A 78 0.48 -14.97 -0.23
CA GLU A 78 1.25 -15.75 -1.22
C GLU A 78 2.29 -16.70 -0.59
N GLU A 79 2.64 -16.50 0.68
CA GLU A 79 3.46 -17.42 1.47
C GLU A 79 2.63 -18.45 2.25
N GLY A 80 1.30 -18.46 2.06
CA GLY A 80 0.40 -19.43 2.68
C GLY A 80 0.05 -19.13 4.15
N VAL A 81 0.46 -17.99 4.68
CA VAL A 81 0.04 -17.53 6.01
C VAL A 81 -1.48 -17.34 6.01
N LYS A 82 -2.14 -17.86 7.04
CA LYS A 82 -3.60 -17.87 7.14
C LYS A 82 -4.14 -16.64 7.85
N ASP A 83 -3.55 -16.30 8.98
CA ASP A 83 -4.05 -15.29 9.89
C ASP A 83 -3.00 -14.21 10.16
N ILE A 84 -3.47 -12.99 10.42
CA ILE A 84 -2.65 -11.85 10.81
C ILE A 84 -3.34 -11.03 11.89
N LEU A 85 -2.56 -10.37 12.74
CA LEU A 85 -3.08 -9.42 13.71
C LEU A 85 -3.43 -8.09 13.03
N VAL A 86 -4.46 -7.42 13.53
CA VAL A 86 -4.91 -6.12 13.03
C VAL A 86 -4.95 -5.09 14.16
N THR A 87 -4.73 -3.82 13.81
CA THR A 87 -4.97 -2.68 14.70
C THR A 87 -6.17 -1.92 14.19
N ILE A 88 -7.24 -1.84 14.99
CA ILE A 88 -8.43 -1.04 14.64
C ILE A 88 -8.09 0.44 14.85
N VAL A 89 -7.98 1.19 13.75
CA VAL A 89 -7.70 2.62 13.75
C VAL A 89 -8.97 3.46 13.90
N ALA A 90 -10.10 2.95 13.40
CA ALA A 90 -11.41 3.53 13.61
C ALA A 90 -12.49 2.45 13.56
N ASP A 91 -13.52 2.61 14.39
CA ASP A 91 -14.76 1.83 14.33
C ASP A 91 -15.84 2.67 13.65
N LEU A 92 -16.28 2.20 12.48
CA LEU A 92 -17.34 2.76 11.65
C LEU A 92 -18.43 1.71 11.38
N THR A 93 -18.61 0.74 12.28
CA THR A 93 -19.63 -0.32 12.15
C THR A 93 -21.06 0.22 12.07
N MET A 94 -21.30 1.39 12.67
CA MET A 94 -22.60 2.07 12.72
C MET A 94 -22.96 2.85 11.45
N VAL A 95 -22.00 3.05 10.54
CA VAL A 95 -22.19 3.85 9.32
C VAL A 95 -22.85 2.98 8.26
N ASP A 96 -23.77 3.53 7.47
CA ASP A 96 -24.32 2.81 6.31
C ASP A 96 -23.26 2.59 5.22
N GLN A 97 -23.51 1.65 4.32
CA GLN A 97 -22.50 1.19 3.36
C GLN A 97 -22.03 2.29 2.39
N ASP A 98 -22.89 3.23 2.01
CA ASP A 98 -22.56 4.29 1.06
C ASP A 98 -21.82 5.43 1.75
N ALA A 99 -22.31 5.88 2.92
CA ALA A 99 -21.62 6.87 3.73
C ALA A 99 -20.26 6.37 4.23
N PHE A 100 -20.11 5.06 4.47
CA PHE A 100 -18.83 4.45 4.85
C PHE A 100 -17.73 4.78 3.83
N TRP A 101 -18.02 4.59 2.53
CA TRP A 101 -17.03 4.89 1.49
C TRP A 101 -16.73 6.38 1.36
N VAL A 102 -17.74 7.25 1.56
CA VAL A 102 -17.54 8.70 1.60
C VAL A 102 -16.61 9.11 2.74
N VAL A 103 -16.77 8.51 3.93
CA VAL A 103 -15.87 8.76 5.07
C VAL A 103 -14.45 8.30 4.76
N LEU A 104 -14.27 7.11 4.17
CA LEU A 104 -12.95 6.60 3.77
C LEU A 104 -12.27 7.51 2.75
N ASP A 105 -13.01 8.00 1.74
CA ASP A 105 -12.47 8.91 0.71
C ASP A 105 -12.05 10.25 1.31
N ASN A 106 -12.92 10.86 2.13
CA ASN A 106 -12.64 12.13 2.81
C ASN A 106 -11.43 12.05 3.75
N ARG A 107 -11.20 10.89 4.38
CA ARG A 107 -10.03 10.65 5.24
C ARG A 107 -8.80 10.17 4.50
N ARG A 108 -8.85 10.05 3.17
CA ARG A 108 -7.78 9.48 2.34
C ARG A 108 -7.35 8.07 2.81
N TRP A 109 -8.32 7.22 3.12
CA TRP A 109 -8.12 5.81 3.51
C TRP A 109 -8.43 4.81 2.39
N VAL A 110 -8.86 5.30 1.24
CA VAL A 110 -9.18 4.50 0.05
C VAL A 110 -8.50 5.08 -1.19
N TYR A 111 -8.05 4.20 -2.08
CA TYR A 111 -7.37 4.54 -3.33
C TYR A 111 -7.92 3.70 -4.49
N PRO A 112 -9.07 4.09 -5.08
CA PRO A 112 -9.80 3.31 -6.09
C PRO A 112 -9.25 3.56 -7.50
N TYR A 113 -7.96 3.31 -7.72
CA TYR A 113 -7.31 3.50 -9.03
C TYR A 113 -6.73 2.19 -9.57
N ASP A 114 -6.93 1.92 -10.86
CA ASP A 114 -6.38 0.73 -11.51
C ASP A 114 -4.88 0.86 -11.85
N ALA A 115 -4.33 -0.20 -12.46
CA ALA A 115 -2.93 -0.26 -12.87
C ALA A 115 -2.56 0.70 -14.02
N LYS A 116 -3.54 1.43 -14.57
CA LYS A 116 -3.34 2.51 -15.55
C LYS A 116 -3.50 3.89 -14.91
N GLY A 117 -3.95 3.97 -13.66
CA GLY A 117 -4.11 5.22 -12.90
C GLY A 117 -5.47 5.84 -13.14
N LYS A 118 -6.43 5.06 -13.64
CA LYS A 118 -7.80 5.48 -13.82
C LYS A 118 -8.59 5.25 -12.54
N ARG A 119 -9.30 6.27 -12.07
CA ARG A 119 -10.23 6.14 -10.94
C ARG A 119 -11.42 5.27 -11.33
N HIS A 120 -11.84 4.40 -10.43
CA HIS A 120 -13.00 3.52 -10.55
C HIS A 120 -13.97 3.68 -9.39
N HIS A 121 -15.12 3.02 -9.46
CA HIS A 121 -16.11 3.03 -8.39
C HIS A 121 -15.62 2.17 -7.22
N PHE A 122 -16.01 2.48 -5.98
CA PHE A 122 -15.56 1.72 -4.80
C PHE A 122 -15.93 0.23 -4.85
N LYS A 123 -17.04 -0.10 -5.51
CA LYS A 123 -17.49 -1.49 -5.76
C LYS A 123 -16.51 -2.32 -6.61
N ASP A 124 -15.64 -1.65 -7.36
CA ASP A 124 -14.64 -2.28 -8.23
C ASP A 124 -13.35 -2.63 -7.45
N ILE A 125 -13.23 -2.16 -6.20
CA ILE A 125 -12.14 -2.57 -5.29
C ILE A 125 -12.27 -4.07 -5.00
N PRO A 126 -11.17 -4.84 -5.11
CA PRO A 126 -11.22 -6.28 -4.87
C PRO A 126 -11.68 -6.61 -3.47
N LYS A 127 -12.47 -7.67 -3.35
CA LYS A 127 -13.06 -8.14 -2.09
C LYS A 127 -12.07 -8.84 -1.14
N SER A 128 -10.84 -9.08 -1.59
CA SER A 128 -9.78 -9.76 -0.86
C SER A 128 -8.41 -9.32 -1.37
N VAL A 129 -7.37 -9.38 -0.53
CA VAL A 129 -5.99 -9.03 -0.92
C VAL A 129 -5.47 -9.88 -2.09
N ALA A 130 -6.00 -11.10 -2.26
CA ALA A 130 -5.72 -11.96 -3.41
C ALA A 130 -6.17 -11.35 -4.77
N GLY A 131 -7.10 -10.39 -4.74
CA GLY A 131 -7.58 -9.69 -5.93
C GLY A 131 -6.75 -8.48 -6.36
N LEU A 132 -5.82 -8.02 -5.53
CA LEU A 132 -4.96 -6.86 -5.83
C LEU A 132 -4.16 -7.11 -7.11
N LYS A 133 -4.15 -6.12 -8.00
CA LYS A 133 -3.47 -6.20 -9.30
C LYS A 133 -2.10 -5.53 -9.26
N ASP A 134 -1.22 -5.94 -10.17
CA ASP A 134 0.08 -5.29 -10.30
C ASP A 134 -0.04 -3.92 -10.95
N ASP A 135 0.56 -2.92 -10.32
CA ASP A 135 0.88 -1.62 -10.89
C ASP A 135 2.42 -1.47 -10.94
N PRO A 136 3.04 -1.69 -12.11
CA PRO A 136 4.49 -1.61 -12.27
C PRO A 136 5.08 -0.24 -11.90
N PHE A 137 4.30 0.83 -12.07
CA PHE A 137 4.75 2.17 -11.69
C PHE A 137 4.71 2.39 -10.18
N ARG A 138 3.83 1.69 -9.46
CA ARG A 138 3.86 1.68 -7.99
C ARG A 138 5.12 0.98 -7.46
N SER A 139 5.61 -0.05 -8.15
CA SER A 139 6.93 -0.63 -7.88
C SER A 139 8.06 0.34 -8.22
N LEU A 140 8.00 1.00 -9.39
CA LEU A 140 9.01 1.97 -9.81
C LEU A 140 9.14 3.13 -8.80
N ALA A 141 8.02 3.69 -8.35
CA ALA A 141 8.02 4.76 -7.34
C ALA A 141 8.57 4.28 -5.98
N GLY A 142 8.17 3.07 -5.54
CA GLY A 142 8.69 2.50 -4.29
C GLY A 142 10.21 2.32 -4.31
N GLU A 143 10.77 1.85 -5.43
CA GLU A 143 12.21 1.72 -5.61
C GLU A 143 12.90 3.08 -5.75
N LEU A 144 12.32 4.01 -6.51
CA LEU A 144 12.81 5.38 -6.64
C LEU A 144 12.98 6.05 -5.27
N ARG A 145 12.02 5.86 -4.36
CA ARG A 145 12.14 6.34 -2.98
C ARG A 145 13.30 5.65 -2.25
N ARG A 146 13.42 4.33 -2.37
CA ARG A 146 14.43 3.52 -1.67
C ARG A 146 15.85 3.97 -2.02
N VAL A 147 16.10 4.32 -3.28
CA VAL A 147 17.41 4.81 -3.75
C VAL A 147 17.62 6.31 -3.53
N GLY A 148 16.71 7.00 -2.82
CA GLY A 148 16.85 8.41 -2.48
C GLY A 148 16.43 9.40 -3.59
N GLY A 149 15.60 8.96 -4.54
CA GLY A 149 15.03 9.83 -5.57
C GLY A 149 14.12 10.92 -5.00
N TYR A 150 13.40 10.59 -3.91
CA TYR A 150 12.60 11.51 -3.11
C TYR A 150 12.52 11.02 -1.65
N ALA A 151 12.24 11.94 -0.72
CA ALA A 151 12.14 11.67 0.70
C ALA A 151 10.83 10.96 1.08
N LYS A 152 10.85 10.24 2.21
CA LYS A 152 9.61 9.76 2.82
C LYS A 152 8.81 10.98 3.30
N ASP A 153 7.52 10.96 3.01
CA ASP A 153 6.58 12.03 3.35
C ASP A 153 5.37 11.43 4.08
N THR A 154 4.68 12.23 4.91
CA THR A 154 3.48 11.78 5.64
C THR A 154 2.21 11.88 4.81
N THR A 155 2.27 12.49 3.62
CA THR A 155 1.18 12.57 2.66
C THR A 155 0.70 11.15 2.28
N PRO A 156 -0.60 10.84 2.50
CA PRO A 156 -1.16 9.55 2.10
C PRO A 156 -0.96 9.29 0.61
N PHE A 157 -0.64 8.04 0.27
CA PHE A 157 -0.45 7.60 -1.11
C PHE A 157 0.68 8.32 -1.88
N SER A 158 1.69 8.87 -1.20
CA SER A 158 2.85 9.54 -1.81
C SER A 158 3.47 8.72 -2.97
N GLU A 159 3.73 7.42 -2.76
CA GLU A 159 4.27 6.55 -3.82
C GLU A 159 3.32 6.38 -5.01
N PHE A 160 2.00 6.50 -4.83
CA PHE A 160 1.05 6.49 -5.95
C PHE A 160 1.04 7.81 -6.71
N LEU A 161 1.22 8.95 -6.04
CA LEU A 161 1.38 10.25 -6.71
C LEU A 161 2.64 10.25 -7.59
N TRP A 162 3.74 9.71 -7.07
CA TRP A 162 4.96 9.49 -7.86
C TRP A 162 4.75 8.49 -9.00
N ALA A 163 4.02 7.39 -8.77
CA ALA A 163 3.69 6.43 -9.84
C ALA A 163 2.85 7.06 -10.96
N ASP A 164 1.96 7.99 -10.63
CA ASP A 164 1.13 8.73 -11.59
C ASP A 164 1.92 9.81 -12.35
N TYR A 165 2.86 10.48 -11.69
CA TYR A 165 3.82 11.36 -12.36
C TYR A 165 4.68 10.60 -13.39
N LEU A 166 5.23 9.45 -12.99
CA LEU A 166 6.12 8.64 -13.81
C LEU A 166 5.41 7.98 -14.99
N ARG A 167 4.17 7.49 -14.83
CA ARG A 167 3.44 6.81 -15.93
C ARG A 167 3.09 7.69 -17.11
N ARG A 168 3.07 9.01 -16.91
CA ARG A 168 2.87 9.99 -17.99
C ARG A 168 4.16 10.29 -18.76
N ARG A 169 5.33 9.90 -18.23
CA ARG A 169 6.66 10.30 -18.73
C ARG A 169 7.57 9.14 -19.10
N VAL A 170 7.32 7.95 -18.55
CA VAL A 170 8.05 6.72 -18.86
C VAL A 170 7.09 5.72 -19.48
N ALA A 171 7.42 5.23 -20.67
CA ALA A 171 6.60 4.24 -21.36
C ALA A 171 6.47 2.95 -20.52
N ARG A 172 5.23 2.47 -20.33
CA ARG A 172 4.93 1.25 -19.57
C ARG A 172 5.76 0.04 -19.99
N LYS A 173 5.93 -0.14 -21.31
CA LYS A 173 6.74 -1.24 -21.89
C LYS A 173 8.19 -1.22 -21.37
N VAL A 174 8.76 -0.04 -21.12
CA VAL A 174 10.12 0.08 -20.55
C VAL A 174 10.12 -0.37 -19.09
N VAL A 175 9.13 0.03 -18.29
CA VAL A 175 9.04 -0.38 -16.87
C VAL A 175 8.90 -1.89 -16.73
N GLU A 176 8.13 -2.52 -17.61
CA GLU A 176 7.89 -3.96 -17.58
C GLU A 176 9.07 -4.78 -18.13
N ALA A 177 9.71 -4.32 -19.22
CA ALA A 177 10.78 -5.07 -19.88
C ALA A 177 12.19 -4.77 -19.36
N ASP A 178 12.47 -3.54 -18.93
CA ASP A 178 13.80 -3.06 -18.53
C ASP A 178 13.67 -2.08 -17.35
N PHE A 179 13.52 -2.67 -16.17
CA PHE A 179 13.29 -1.91 -14.95
C PHE A 179 14.48 -1.04 -14.55
N ALA A 180 15.71 -1.47 -14.87
CA ALA A 180 16.92 -0.68 -14.59
C ALA A 180 16.91 0.62 -15.41
N LYS A 181 16.63 0.53 -16.72
CA LYS A 181 16.46 1.71 -17.57
C LYS A 181 15.28 2.59 -17.16
N ALA A 182 14.18 1.98 -16.71
CA ALA A 182 13.06 2.75 -16.15
C ALA A 182 13.47 3.53 -14.89
N MET A 183 14.29 2.93 -14.03
CA MET A 183 14.84 3.56 -12.83
C MET A 183 15.78 4.72 -13.14
N GLU A 184 16.68 4.59 -14.11
CA GLU A 184 17.54 5.68 -14.58
C GLU A 184 16.72 6.90 -15.02
N LYS A 185 15.68 6.66 -15.83
CA LYS A 185 14.75 7.71 -16.26
C LYS A 185 13.99 8.32 -15.09
N ALA A 186 13.51 7.47 -14.18
CA ALA A 186 12.76 7.93 -13.01
C ALA A 186 13.62 8.82 -12.09
N LEU A 187 14.89 8.48 -11.89
CA LEU A 187 15.85 9.29 -11.14
C LEU A 187 16.08 10.66 -11.78
N ALA A 188 16.30 10.71 -13.09
CA ALA A 188 16.45 11.98 -13.81
C ALA A 188 15.19 12.85 -13.68
N LEU A 189 14.00 12.25 -13.85
CA LEU A 189 12.72 12.94 -13.71
C LEU A 189 12.43 13.43 -12.29
N ALA A 190 12.93 12.74 -11.27
CA ALA A 190 12.72 13.09 -9.87
C ALA A 190 13.51 14.34 -9.44
N LYS A 191 14.60 14.67 -10.14
CA LYS A 191 15.40 15.87 -9.87
C LYS A 191 14.97 17.09 -10.68
N ASN A 192 14.06 16.92 -11.64
CA ASN A 192 13.52 18.02 -12.43
C ASN A 192 12.56 18.88 -11.57
N ALA A 193 12.56 20.19 -11.78
CA ALA A 193 11.61 21.15 -11.20
C ALA A 193 10.14 20.82 -11.56
N GLU A 194 9.89 20.10 -12.66
CA GLU A 194 8.55 19.57 -12.98
C GLU A 194 7.98 18.64 -11.89
N ALA A 195 8.81 18.09 -11.01
CA ALA A 195 8.38 17.24 -9.90
C ALA A 195 8.26 18.00 -8.56
N VAL A 196 8.49 19.32 -8.53
CA VAL A 196 8.55 20.12 -7.28
C VAL A 196 7.28 20.07 -6.43
N TYR A 197 6.12 19.85 -7.05
CA TYR A 197 4.83 19.75 -6.36
C TYR A 197 4.59 18.38 -5.72
N LEU A 198 5.47 17.39 -5.95
CA LEU A 198 5.30 16.04 -5.41
C LEU A 198 5.84 15.94 -3.98
N PRO A 199 5.17 15.18 -3.11
CA PRO A 199 5.58 14.99 -1.73
C PRO A 199 6.99 14.38 -1.65
N GLY A 200 7.83 14.97 -0.79
CA GLY A 200 9.21 14.53 -0.60
C GLY A 200 10.18 14.87 -1.74
N TRP A 201 9.81 15.69 -2.73
CA TRP A 201 10.74 16.11 -3.78
C TRP A 201 12.02 16.74 -3.20
N CYS A 202 13.18 16.36 -3.77
CA CYS A 202 14.49 16.78 -3.28
C CYS A 202 15.48 17.07 -4.44
N GLY A 203 15.03 17.86 -5.42
CA GLY A 203 15.87 18.36 -6.51
C GLY A 203 16.55 19.69 -6.18
N PRO A 204 17.55 20.10 -6.98
CA PRO A 204 18.13 21.43 -6.86
C PRO A 204 17.06 22.48 -7.15
N ALA A 205 16.83 23.38 -6.19
CA ALA A 205 16.04 24.59 -6.36
C ALA A 205 17.00 25.79 -6.33
N PRO A 206 16.77 26.85 -7.13
CA PRO A 206 17.48 28.10 -6.93
C PRO A 206 17.23 28.58 -5.50
N ASP A 207 18.27 29.05 -4.81
CA ASP A 207 18.07 29.81 -3.58
C ASP A 207 17.19 31.02 -3.95
N GLY A 208 16.00 31.07 -3.36
CA GLY A 208 15.02 32.14 -3.59
C GLY A 208 15.48 33.48 -3.04
#